data_AF-A0AAP2KUT0-F1
#
_entry.id   AF-A0AAP2KUT0-F1
#
_cell.length_a   1.000
_cell.length_b   1.000
_cell.length_c   1.000
_cell.angle_alpha   90.00
_cell.angle_beta   90.00
_cell.angle_gamma   90.00
#
_symmetry.space_group_name_H-M   'P 1'
#
loop_
_entity.id
_entity.type
_entity.pdbx_description
1 polymer ?
#
loop_
_entity_poly.entity_id
_entity_poly.type
_entity_poly.pdbx_seq_one_letter_code
_entity_poly.pdbx_strand_id
1 'polypeptide(L)' 'MTCAVDAKALDRAESPESSADWLAQEMAEAGFVQCHACGWWYPPPKVAKVQGEPRCAECREAGA' A
#
# COMPACT_ATOMS: atom_id res chain seq x y z
N MET A 1 19.35 -5.29 43.16
CA MET A 1 18.91 -5.92 41.89
C MET A 1 17.65 -5.19 41.43
N THR A 2 17.80 -4.09 40.73
CA THR A 2 16.68 -3.31 40.19
C THR A 2 16.84 -3.28 38.68
N CYS A 3 15.90 -3.91 37.98
CA CYS A 3 15.82 -3.89 36.53
C CYS A 3 15.68 -2.44 36.05
N ALA A 4 16.78 -1.82 35.64
CA ALA A 4 16.75 -0.65 34.78
C ALA A 4 16.43 -1.16 33.38
N VAL A 5 15.14 -1.35 33.08
CA VAL A 5 14.68 -1.48 31.70
C VAL A 5 14.85 -0.10 31.08
N ASP A 6 15.91 0.02 30.28
CA ASP A 6 16.22 1.19 29.47
C ASP A 6 15.00 1.49 28.58
N ALA A 7 14.25 2.55 28.92
CA ALA A 7 13.06 2.97 28.19
C ALA A 7 13.35 3.31 26.71
N LYS A 8 14.64 3.40 26.34
CA LYS A 8 15.10 3.63 24.98
C LYS A 8 15.03 2.38 24.07
N ALA A 9 14.78 1.20 24.63
CA ALA A 9 14.63 -0.04 23.85
C ALA A 9 13.17 -0.33 23.43
N LEU A 10 12.19 0.39 23.97
CA LEU A 10 10.77 0.15 23.72
C LEU A 10 10.15 1.05 22.65
N ASP A 11 10.90 2.02 22.12
CA ASP A 11 10.44 2.95 21.08
C ASP A 11 10.61 2.40 19.65
N ARG A 12 11.02 1.14 19.50
CA ARG A 12 11.08 0.45 18.19
C ARG A 12 9.95 -0.56 18.05
N ALA A 13 8.76 -0.14 18.49
CA ALA A 13 7.49 -0.80 18.27
C ALA A 13 6.52 0.09 17.45
N GLU A 14 7.06 1.04 16.68
CA GLU A 14 6.41 1.70 15.55
C GLU A 14 6.61 0.78 14.33
N SER A 15 5.63 0.27 13.58
CA SER A 15 4.22 0.61 13.43
C SER A 15 3.50 -0.60 12.79
N PRO A 16 2.17 -0.77 12.98
CA PRO A 16 1.33 -1.67 12.17
C PRO A 16 1.32 -1.33 10.66
N GLU A 17 1.98 -0.25 10.25
CA GLU A 17 2.28 0.15 8.87
C GLU A 17 3.14 -0.88 8.13
N SER A 18 3.90 -1.73 8.82
CA SER A 18 4.84 -2.67 8.19
C SER A 18 4.18 -3.67 7.24
N SER A 19 2.92 -4.05 7.43
CA SER A 19 2.28 -5.06 6.56
C SER A 19 1.64 -4.46 5.31
N ALA A 20 1.08 -3.25 5.41
CA ALA A 20 0.48 -2.56 4.28
C ALA A 20 1.56 -1.98 3.35
N ASP A 21 2.61 -1.39 3.92
CA ASP A 21 3.77 -0.91 3.14
C ASP A 21 4.54 -2.06 2.49
N TRP A 22 4.74 -3.16 3.22
CA TRP A 22 5.39 -4.35 2.65
C TRP A 22 4.57 -4.94 1.50
N LEU A 23 3.24 -5.04 1.64
CA LEU A 23 2.37 -5.50 0.57
C LEU A 23 2.41 -4.54 -0.63
N ALA A 24 2.39 -3.23 -0.39
CA ALA A 24 2.47 -2.23 -1.45
C ALA A 24 3.81 -2.32 -2.21
N GLN A 25 4.91 -2.58 -1.48
CA GLN A 25 6.24 -2.79 -2.06
C GLN A 25 6.28 -4.07 -2.90
N GLU A 26 5.84 -5.21 -2.36
CA GLU A 26 5.80 -6.48 -3.09
C GLU A 26 4.94 -6.39 -4.35
N MET A 27 3.78 -5.73 -4.28
CA MET A 27 2.90 -5.52 -5.43
C MET A 27 3.55 -4.61 -6.47
N ALA A 28 4.21 -3.53 -6.04
CA ALA A 28 4.93 -2.63 -6.94
C ALA A 28 6.13 -3.32 -7.62
N GLU A 29 6.89 -4.14 -6.90
CA GLU A 29 7.99 -4.95 -7.45
C GLU A 29 7.48 -6.02 -8.42
N ALA A 30 6.33 -6.61 -8.14
CA ALA A 30 5.62 -7.50 -9.06
C ALA A 30 4.98 -6.74 -10.25
N GLY A 31 5.06 -5.41 -10.27
CA GLY A 31 4.57 -4.55 -11.34
C GLY A 31 3.07 -4.26 -11.30
N PHE A 32 2.37 -4.61 -10.23
CA PHE A 32 0.96 -4.27 -10.02
C PHE A 32 0.80 -2.79 -9.70
N VAL A 33 -0.37 -2.26 -10.05
CA VAL A 33 -0.76 -0.86 -9.79
C VAL A 33 -2.05 -0.85 -8.99
N GLN A 34 -2.07 -0.06 -7.92
CA GLN A 34 -3.26 0.15 -7.13
C GLN A 34 -4.24 1.09 -7.86
N CYS A 35 -5.50 0.68 -7.96
CA CYS A 35 -6.57 1.55 -8.44
C CYS A 35 -6.92 2.59 -7.36
N HIS A 36 -6.88 3.88 -7.73
CA HIS A 36 -7.21 4.98 -6.81
C HIS A 36 -8.68 4.96 -6.36
N ALA A 37 -9.59 4.51 -7.23
CA ALA A 37 -11.03 4.53 -6.93
C ALA A 37 -11.48 3.42 -5.96
N CYS A 38 -10.91 2.21 -6.06
CA CYS A 38 -11.35 1.06 -5.26
C CYS A 38 -10.27 0.52 -4.31
N GLY A 39 -9.02 0.98 -4.40
CA GLY A 39 -7.91 0.54 -3.54
C GLY A 39 -7.35 -0.86 -3.85
N TRP A 40 -7.91 -1.56 -4.84
CA TRP A 40 -7.45 -2.90 -5.23
C TRP A 40 -6.23 -2.85 -6.16
N TRP A 41 -5.38 -3.87 -6.07
CA TRP A 41 -4.20 -4.04 -6.91
C TRP A 41 -4.55 -4.80 -8.19
N TYR A 42 -4.10 -4.29 -9.32
CA TYR A 42 -4.34 -4.88 -10.63
C TYR A 42 -3.06 -4.90 -11.47
N PRO A 43 -2.94 -5.86 -12.40
CA PRO A 43 -1.85 -5.85 -13.35
C PRO A 43 -1.97 -4.62 -14.27
N PRO A 44 -0.85 -4.04 -14.72
CA PRO A 44 -0.81 -2.80 -15.50
C PRO A 44 -1.68 -2.81 -16.77
N PRO A 45 -1.86 -3.89 -17.54
CA PRO A 45 -2.81 -3.87 -18.68
C PRO A 45 -4.28 -3.68 -18.29
N LYS A 46 -4.64 -3.87 -17.02
CA LYS A 46 -6.00 -3.67 -16.50
C LYS A 46 -6.20 -2.31 -15.83
N VAL A 47 -5.14 -1.50 -15.73
CA VAL A 47 -5.16 -0.17 -15.11
C VAL A 47 -4.78 0.88 -16.15
N ALA A 48 -5.63 1.89 -16.31
CA ALA A 48 -5.36 3.03 -17.16
C ALA A 48 -5.28 4.30 -16.34
N LYS A 49 -4.51 5.28 -16.79
CA LYS A 49 -4.53 6.62 -16.18
C LYS A 49 -5.75 7.38 -16.69
N VAL A 50 -6.62 7.78 -15.77
CA VAL A 50 -7.79 8.62 -16.03
C VAL A 50 -7.58 9.92 -15.25
N GLN A 51 -7.49 11.06 -15.93
CA GLN A 51 -7.21 12.36 -15.30
C GLN A 51 -5.90 12.38 -14.46
N GLY A 52 -4.93 11.53 -14.79
CA GLY A 52 -3.67 11.39 -14.06
C GLY A 52 -3.69 10.34 -12.94
N GLU A 53 -4.85 9.81 -12.57
CA GLU A 53 -5.01 8.79 -11.54
C GLU A 53 -5.08 7.37 -12.14
N PRO A 54 -4.39 6.38 -11.56
CA PRO A 54 -4.54 4.98 -11.98
C PRO A 54 -5.94 4.45 -11.61
N ARG A 55 -6.70 4.00 -12.61
CA ARG A 55 -8.04 3.41 -12.43
C ARG A 55 -8.16 2.08 -13.16
N CYS A 56 -8.80 1.10 -12.53
CA CYS A 56 -9.11 -0.17 -13.18
C CYS A 56 -10.22 -0.01 -14.24
N ALA A 57 -10.34 -0.98 -15.15
CA ALA A 57 -11.32 -0.96 -16.23
C ALA A 57 -12.76 -0.71 -15.73
N GLU A 58 -13.18 -1.43 -14.69
CA GLU A 58 -14.53 -1.29 -14.11
C GLU A 58 -14.78 0.11 -13.54
N CYS A 59 -13.88 0.65 -12.73
CA CYS A 59 -14.04 2.00 -12.17
C CYS A 59 -14.01 3.08 -13.25
N ARG A 60 -13.19 2.90 -14.28
CA ARG A 60 -13.18 3.79 -15.45
C ARG A 60 -14.51 3.76 -16.19
N GLU A 61 -15.07 2.58 -16.44
CA GLU A 61 -16.36 2.43 -17.12
C GLU A 61 -17.53 2.95 -16.27
N ALA A 62 -17.41 2.86 -14.94
CA ALA A 62 -18.38 3.42 -14.00
C ALA A 62 -18.29 4.96 -13.83
N GLY A 63 -17.23 5.60 -14.34
CA GLY A 63 -17.00 7.04 -14.15
C GLY A 63 -16.63 7.45 -12.72
N ALA A 64 -16.17 6.50 -11.90
CA ALA A 64 -15.72 6.70 -10.52
C ALA A 64 -14.28 7.18 -10.48
#